data_AF-A0A7M5VDH0-F1
#
_entry.id   AF-A0A7M5VDH0-F1
#
_cell.length_a   1.000
_cell.length_b   1.000
_cell.length_c   1.000
_cell.angle_alpha   90.00
_cell.angle_beta   90.00
_cell.angle_gamma   90.00
#
_symmetry.space_group_name_H-M   'P 1'
#
loop_
_entity.id
_entity.type
_entity.pdbx_description
1 polymer ?
#
loop_
_entity_poly.entity_id
_entity_poly.type
_entity_poly.pdbx_seq_one_letter_code
_entity_poly.pdbx_strand_id
1 'polypeptide(L)'
;MLSHFNVLSMEINTLLNSGPAFEYPVIRENLNLYKIKLNSKLLKIKEKLQTLLPDIRAGREGAKELNNLLVKANESPFEFVKSEAFLNSRSLEIRALNLLTDGFNEYSLKNFRVADFKQPTRAQIMTNYHHVVVLDVNILQSKQITQKFLQNEKINSSFWYNNDAKASELGKQKKLFKNFLEANQNSNKFGYLISINLRDEDQPIRVQAKRSGVADSLDFIIPDVRQIGKPRVTFVSYDHFKISVTKPNNTWVTHFLVEYWPIIDDSEESKTSLKFAFSQQNTQNVTITNLNHLTTYEFRIVHVTEFGISPNGEIVSVTTKPSSEPTMLKFQSSES
;
A
#
# COMPACT_ATOMS: atom_id res chain seq x y z
N MET A 1 -2.40 40.24 -13.11
CA MET A 1 -2.58 39.24 -14.20
C MET A 1 -1.28 38.58 -14.63
N LEU A 2 -0.32 39.28 -15.27
CA LEU A 2 0.91 38.64 -15.77
C LEU A 2 1.72 37.94 -14.65
N SER A 3 1.73 38.54 -13.45
CA SER A 3 2.28 37.92 -12.24
C SER A 3 1.65 36.56 -11.94
N HIS A 4 0.31 36.43 -12.01
CA HIS A 4 -0.40 35.18 -11.77
C HIS A 4 0.02 34.09 -12.78
N PHE A 5 0.17 34.44 -14.06
CA PHE A 5 0.67 33.50 -15.07
C PHE A 5 2.10 33.03 -14.76
N ASN A 6 2.97 33.89 -14.22
CA ASN A 6 4.31 33.50 -13.81
C ASN A 6 4.28 32.54 -12.62
N VAL A 7 3.42 32.80 -11.62
CA VAL A 7 3.23 31.90 -10.46
C VAL A 7 2.75 30.52 -10.92
N LEU A 8 1.70 30.47 -11.74
CA LEU A 8 1.18 29.21 -12.31
C LEU A 8 2.23 28.48 -13.17
N SER A 9 3.08 29.23 -13.88
CA SER A 9 4.17 28.66 -14.68
C SER A 9 5.26 28.05 -13.80
N MET A 10 5.57 28.69 -12.67
CA MET A 10 6.52 28.16 -11.69
C MET A 10 5.98 26.88 -11.06
N GLU A 11 4.71 26.90 -10.61
CA GLU A 11 4.07 25.76 -9.97
C GLU A 11 4.00 24.53 -10.89
N ILE A 12 3.56 24.71 -12.14
CA ILE A 12 3.51 23.58 -13.09
C ILE A 12 4.90 23.00 -13.39
N ASN A 13 5.94 23.83 -13.42
CA ASN A 13 7.31 23.37 -13.59
C ASN A 13 7.79 22.57 -12.37
N THR A 14 7.45 23.01 -11.15
CA THR A 14 7.72 22.26 -9.92
C THR A 14 7.08 20.88 -9.97
N LEU A 15 5.80 20.78 -10.38
CA LEU A 15 5.12 19.49 -10.50
C LEU A 15 5.73 18.59 -11.58
N LEU A 16 6.12 19.16 -12.73
CA LEU A 16 6.80 18.42 -13.82
C LEU A 16 8.17 17.88 -13.43
N ASN A 17 8.84 18.53 -12.48
CA ASN A 17 10.14 18.11 -11.96
C ASN A 17 10.04 17.18 -10.74
N SER A 18 8.84 16.73 -10.38
CA SER A 18 8.64 15.75 -9.30
C SER A 18 8.96 14.32 -9.77
N GLY A 19 9.40 13.45 -8.84
CA GLY A 19 9.68 12.03 -9.10
C GLY A 19 8.54 11.32 -9.85
N PRO A 20 7.28 11.37 -9.35
CA PRO A 20 6.14 10.76 -10.03
C PRO A 20 5.89 11.29 -11.46
N ALA A 21 6.24 12.54 -11.77
CA ALA A 21 6.12 13.05 -13.14
C ALA A 21 7.21 12.51 -14.09
N PHE A 22 8.31 11.96 -13.56
CA PHE A 22 9.29 11.20 -14.35
C PHE A 22 8.89 9.73 -14.47
N GLU A 23 8.36 9.13 -13.40
CA GLU A 23 8.02 7.71 -13.33
C GLU A 23 6.72 7.35 -14.07
N TYR A 24 5.71 8.22 -14.01
CA TYR A 24 4.37 7.91 -14.54
C TYR A 24 4.03 8.82 -15.73
N PRO A 25 4.03 8.28 -16.97
CA PRO A 25 3.80 9.06 -18.19
C PRO A 25 2.47 9.83 -18.18
N VAL A 26 1.41 9.24 -17.60
CA VAL A 26 0.08 9.86 -17.54
C VAL A 26 0.11 11.19 -16.79
N ILE A 27 0.87 11.29 -15.69
CA ILE A 27 1.02 12.53 -14.92
C ILE A 27 1.73 13.58 -15.79
N ARG A 28 2.86 13.19 -16.38
CA ARG A 28 3.67 14.07 -17.23
C ARG A 28 2.87 14.61 -18.42
N GLU A 29 2.10 13.75 -19.08
CA GLU A 29 1.23 14.11 -20.20
C GLU A 29 0.19 15.16 -19.79
N ASN A 30 -0.47 14.96 -18.65
CA ASN A 30 -1.48 15.89 -18.12
C ASN A 30 -0.87 17.25 -17.78
N LEU A 31 0.24 17.26 -17.04
CA LEU A 31 0.93 18.49 -16.66
C LEU A 31 1.46 19.26 -17.88
N ASN A 32 2.00 18.56 -18.87
CA ASN A 32 2.45 19.18 -20.13
C ASN A 32 1.28 19.77 -20.91
N LEU A 33 0.15 19.09 -20.98
CA LEU A 33 -1.05 19.61 -21.65
C LEU A 33 -1.49 20.95 -21.02
N TYR A 34 -1.54 21.03 -19.69
CA TYR A 34 -1.81 22.28 -18.99
C TYR A 34 -0.76 23.35 -19.31
N LYS A 35 0.54 23.03 -19.19
CA LYS A 35 1.66 23.96 -19.44
C LYS A 35 1.62 24.56 -20.86
N ILE A 36 1.39 23.72 -21.87
CA ILE A 36 1.29 24.16 -23.27
C ILE A 36 0.15 25.18 -23.44
N LYS A 37 -1.01 24.91 -22.84
CA LYS A 37 -2.17 25.80 -22.95
C LYS A 37 -1.99 27.09 -22.15
N LEU A 38 -1.38 27.03 -20.97
CA LEU A 38 -1.01 28.20 -20.17
C LEU A 38 -0.06 29.12 -20.97
N ASN A 39 1.00 28.56 -21.54
CA ASN A 39 1.98 29.29 -22.35
C ASN A 39 1.34 29.91 -23.59
N SER A 40 0.45 29.17 -24.29
CA SER A 40 -0.26 29.73 -25.44
C SER A 40 -1.15 30.90 -25.05
N LYS A 41 -1.87 30.82 -23.91
CA LYS A 41 -2.70 31.93 -23.42
C LYS A 41 -1.85 33.13 -23.04
N LEU A 42 -0.73 32.93 -22.33
CA LEU A 42 0.20 33.99 -21.95
C LEU A 42 0.77 34.70 -23.17
N LEU A 43 1.18 33.95 -24.20
CA LEU A 43 1.69 34.52 -25.45
C LEU A 43 0.64 35.41 -26.12
N LYS A 44 -0.60 34.91 -26.28
CA LYS A 44 -1.71 35.69 -26.86
C LYS A 44 -2.03 36.96 -26.07
N ILE A 45 -1.90 36.93 -24.74
CA ILE A 45 -2.08 38.12 -23.90
C ILE A 45 -0.93 39.11 -24.15
N LYS A 46 0.32 38.65 -24.19
CA LYS A 46 1.49 39.49 -24.45
C LYS A 46 1.43 40.16 -25.83
N GLU A 47 1.08 39.42 -26.88
CA GLU A 47 0.88 39.94 -28.23
C GLU A 47 -0.16 41.07 -28.26
N LYS A 48 -1.32 40.85 -27.62
CA LYS A 48 -2.37 41.89 -27.53
C LYS A 48 -1.94 43.09 -26.71
N LEU A 49 -1.17 42.92 -25.64
CA LEU A 49 -0.64 44.04 -24.88
C LEU A 49 0.39 44.84 -25.68
N GLN A 50 1.23 44.18 -26.49
CA GLN A 50 2.18 44.85 -27.36
C GLN A 50 1.50 45.78 -28.37
N THR A 51 0.32 45.40 -28.89
CA THR A 51 -0.45 46.26 -29.81
C THR A 51 -1.25 47.33 -29.07
N LEU A 52 -1.87 47.01 -27.93
CA LEU A 52 -2.76 47.92 -27.22
C LEU A 52 -2.04 49.03 -26.43
N LEU A 53 -0.87 48.73 -25.84
CA LEU A 53 -0.17 49.71 -25.00
C LEU A 53 0.28 50.96 -25.77
N PRO A 54 0.85 50.87 -26.98
CA PRO A 54 1.15 52.04 -27.81
C PRO A 54 -0.10 52.87 -28.15
N ASP A 55 -1.21 52.22 -28.47
CA ASP A 55 -2.46 52.90 -28.84
C ASP A 55 -3.03 53.68 -27.66
N ILE A 56 -3.02 53.09 -26.46
CA ILE A 56 -3.43 53.76 -25.21
C ILE A 56 -2.53 54.96 -24.91
N ARG A 57 -1.20 54.81 -25.05
CA ARG A 57 -0.24 55.91 -24.82
C ARG A 57 -0.43 57.07 -25.81
N ALA A 58 -0.90 56.78 -27.03
CA ALA A 58 -1.21 57.77 -28.05
C ALA A 58 -2.60 58.41 -27.87
N GLY A 59 -3.34 58.10 -26.80
CA GLY A 59 -4.66 58.65 -26.53
C GLY A 59 -5.78 58.11 -27.45
N ARG A 60 -5.55 56.98 -28.12
CA ARG A 60 -6.55 56.30 -28.96
C ARG A 60 -7.45 55.38 -28.12
N GLU A 61 -8.57 54.94 -28.68
CA GLU A 61 -9.44 53.93 -28.06
C GLU A 61 -8.74 52.56 -27.95
N GLY A 62 -8.01 52.35 -26.84
CA GLY A 62 -7.44 51.04 -26.47
C GLY A 62 -7.81 50.57 -25.06
N ALA A 63 -8.41 51.46 -24.25
CA ALA A 63 -8.78 51.16 -22.87
C ALA A 63 -9.92 50.13 -22.77
N LYS A 64 -10.88 50.18 -23.71
CA LYS A 64 -12.01 49.24 -23.77
C LYS A 64 -11.55 47.84 -24.15
N GLU A 65 -10.65 47.74 -25.12
CA GLU A 65 -10.02 46.50 -25.57
C GLU A 65 -9.17 45.88 -24.46
N LEU A 66 -8.44 46.71 -23.70
CA LEU A 66 -7.70 46.25 -22.53
C LEU A 66 -8.65 45.68 -21.47
N ASN A 67 -9.74 46.37 -21.15
CA ASN A 67 -10.72 45.85 -20.19
C ASN A 67 -11.33 44.53 -20.67
N ASN A 68 -11.70 44.42 -21.95
CA ASN A 68 -12.19 43.17 -22.54
C ASN A 68 -11.15 42.03 -22.46
N LEU A 69 -9.86 42.34 -22.59
CA LEU A 69 -8.78 41.36 -22.40
C LEU A 69 -8.70 40.88 -20.94
N LEU A 70 -8.89 41.78 -19.97
CA LEU A 70 -8.94 41.44 -18.54
C LEU A 70 -10.12 40.52 -18.22
N VAL A 71 -11.32 40.87 -18.70
CA VAL A 71 -12.54 40.06 -18.51
C VAL A 71 -12.35 38.65 -19.09
N LYS A 72 -11.88 38.55 -20.35
CA LYS A 72 -11.61 37.25 -21.01
C LYS A 72 -10.50 36.43 -20.38
N ALA A 73 -9.65 37.03 -19.55
CA ALA A 73 -8.66 36.31 -18.76
C ALA A 73 -9.29 35.76 -17.47
N ASN A 74 -10.13 36.54 -16.80
CA ASN A 74 -10.86 36.12 -15.59
C ASN A 74 -11.93 35.05 -15.87
N GLU A 75 -12.50 35.05 -17.07
CA GLU A 75 -13.43 33.99 -17.51
C GLU A 75 -12.70 32.70 -17.94
N SER A 76 -11.39 32.77 -18.17
CA SER A 76 -10.61 31.64 -18.67
C SER A 76 -10.32 30.61 -17.55
N PRO A 77 -9.94 29.37 -17.90
CA PRO A 77 -9.54 28.39 -16.89
C PRO A 77 -8.25 28.81 -16.16
N PHE A 78 -7.49 29.75 -16.72
CA PHE A 78 -6.27 30.30 -16.13
C PHE A 78 -6.52 31.52 -15.23
N GLU A 79 -7.78 31.80 -14.87
CA GLU A 79 -8.05 32.63 -13.70
C GLU A 79 -7.35 32.00 -12.49
N PHE A 80 -6.69 32.84 -11.69
CA PHE A 80 -5.70 32.39 -10.72
C PHE A 80 -6.27 31.38 -9.71
N VAL A 81 -7.42 31.69 -9.10
CA VAL A 81 -8.03 30.82 -8.08
C VAL A 81 -8.46 29.48 -8.68
N LYS A 82 -9.08 29.49 -9.87
CA LYS A 82 -9.47 28.25 -10.58
C LYS A 82 -8.25 27.38 -10.92
N SER A 83 -7.21 28.02 -11.42
CA SER A 83 -6.01 27.34 -11.91
C SER A 83 -5.14 26.82 -10.77
N GLU A 84 -5.02 27.56 -9.68
CA GLU A 84 -4.37 27.14 -8.45
C GLU A 84 -5.10 25.94 -7.83
N ALA A 85 -6.43 25.97 -7.74
CA ALA A 85 -7.21 24.82 -7.24
C ALA A 85 -6.99 23.56 -8.10
N PHE A 86 -6.92 23.72 -9.43
CA PHE A 86 -6.60 22.62 -10.34
C PHE A 86 -5.19 22.09 -10.11
N LEU A 87 -4.16 22.94 -10.06
CA LEU A 87 -2.77 22.53 -9.82
C LEU A 87 -2.58 21.89 -8.44
N ASN A 88 -3.23 22.40 -7.41
CA ASN A 88 -3.25 21.78 -6.08
C ASN A 88 -3.83 20.35 -6.13
N SER A 89 -4.88 20.12 -6.92
CA SER A 89 -5.41 18.75 -7.12
C SER A 89 -4.40 17.81 -7.80
N ARG A 90 -3.50 18.32 -8.65
CA ARG A 90 -2.41 17.55 -9.28
C ARG A 90 -1.29 17.29 -8.27
N SER A 91 -0.98 18.28 -7.44
CA SER A 91 -0.02 18.17 -6.33
C SER A 91 -0.45 17.07 -5.34
N LEU A 92 -1.73 17.00 -4.99
CA LEU A 92 -2.27 15.97 -4.09
C LEU A 92 -2.19 14.56 -4.69
N GLU A 93 -2.42 14.41 -6.00
CA GLU A 93 -2.20 13.12 -6.69
C GLU A 93 -0.74 12.66 -6.60
N ILE A 94 0.21 13.56 -6.87
CA ILE A 94 1.65 13.29 -6.74
C ILE A 94 2.02 12.90 -5.30
N ARG A 95 1.49 13.62 -4.30
CA ARG A 95 1.70 13.28 -2.88
C ARG A 95 1.13 11.91 -2.52
N ALA A 96 -0.07 11.58 -3.01
CA ALA A 96 -0.70 10.29 -2.77
C ALA A 96 0.14 9.13 -3.34
N LEU A 97 0.75 9.32 -4.51
CA LEU A 97 1.66 8.33 -5.11
C LEU A 97 2.93 8.16 -4.28
N ASN A 98 3.57 9.25 -3.87
CA ASN A 98 4.75 9.18 -2.99
C ASN A 98 4.39 8.46 -1.68
N LEU A 99 3.25 8.78 -1.08
CA LEU A 99 2.79 8.10 0.15
C LEU A 99 2.47 6.63 -0.08
N LEU A 100 2.04 6.21 -1.26
CA LEU A 100 1.79 4.81 -1.57
C LEU A 100 3.11 4.03 -1.69
N THR A 101 4.11 4.58 -2.38
CA THR A 101 5.37 3.91 -2.67
C THR A 101 6.42 4.07 -1.57
N ASP A 102 6.25 5.04 -0.68
CA ASP A 102 7.17 5.28 0.43
C ASP A 102 7.35 4.05 1.32
N GLY A 103 8.57 3.80 1.79
CA GLY A 103 8.89 2.68 2.66
C GLY A 103 8.93 1.31 1.96
N PHE A 104 8.76 1.22 0.64
CA PHE A 104 9.12 0.03 -0.13
C PHE A 104 10.53 0.23 -0.72
N ASN A 105 11.51 -0.54 -0.25
CA ASN A 105 12.86 -0.51 -0.82
C ASN A 105 12.97 -1.55 -1.93
N GLU A 106 12.80 -1.12 -3.18
CA GLU A 106 12.76 -2.02 -4.35
C GLU A 106 14.04 -2.87 -4.50
N TYR A 107 15.18 -2.39 -4.02
CA TYR A 107 16.45 -3.11 -4.09
C TYR A 107 16.53 -4.32 -3.14
N SER A 108 15.67 -4.39 -2.12
CA SER A 108 15.66 -5.46 -1.13
C SER A 108 14.64 -6.56 -1.44
N LEU A 109 13.62 -6.27 -2.26
CA LEU A 109 12.43 -7.11 -2.42
C LEU A 109 12.35 -7.69 -3.83
N LYS A 110 13.11 -8.77 -4.07
CA LYS A 110 13.28 -9.37 -5.41
C LYS A 110 11.95 -9.73 -6.08
N ASN A 111 10.97 -10.18 -5.30
CA ASN A 111 9.65 -10.62 -5.73
C ASN A 111 8.56 -9.53 -5.69
N PHE A 112 8.95 -8.26 -5.57
CA PHE A 112 8.04 -7.13 -5.48
C PHE A 112 8.28 -6.10 -6.58
N ARG A 113 7.22 -5.53 -7.15
CA ARG A 113 7.33 -4.38 -8.05
C ARG A 113 6.21 -3.37 -7.79
N VAL A 114 6.47 -2.12 -8.11
CA VAL A 114 5.46 -1.09 -8.36
C VAL A 114 5.34 -0.90 -9.86
N ALA A 115 4.13 -0.84 -10.39
CA ALA A 115 3.91 -0.57 -11.81
C ALA A 115 2.60 0.19 -12.03
N ASP A 116 2.58 1.06 -13.03
CA ASP A 116 1.32 1.56 -13.56
C ASP A 116 0.70 0.59 -14.59
N PHE A 117 -0.54 0.88 -14.98
CA PHE A 117 -1.29 0.09 -15.96
C PHE A 117 -0.71 0.08 -17.38
N LYS A 118 0.26 0.95 -17.71
CA LYS A 118 0.93 1.01 -19.02
C LYS A 118 2.29 0.32 -19.03
N GLN A 119 2.89 0.06 -17.87
CA GLN A 119 4.24 -0.48 -17.77
C GLN A 119 4.28 -2.00 -17.98
N PRO A 120 5.29 -2.52 -18.72
CA PRO A 120 5.46 -3.96 -18.95
C PRO A 120 5.79 -4.74 -17.66
N THR A 121 6.26 -4.04 -16.62
CA THR A 121 6.58 -4.60 -15.30
C THR A 121 5.41 -5.40 -14.70
N ARG A 122 4.17 -4.96 -14.94
CA ARG A 122 2.96 -5.70 -14.51
C ARG A 122 2.87 -7.06 -15.19
N ALA A 123 3.21 -7.17 -16.47
CA ALA A 123 3.22 -8.46 -17.16
C ALA A 123 4.39 -9.35 -16.68
N GLN A 124 5.57 -8.75 -16.47
CA GLN A 124 6.75 -9.49 -16.02
C GLN A 124 6.53 -10.20 -14.68
N ILE A 125 5.94 -9.52 -13.69
CA ILE A 125 5.68 -10.15 -12.39
C ILE A 125 4.63 -11.26 -12.46
N MET A 126 3.63 -11.10 -13.35
CA MET A 126 2.60 -12.12 -13.58
C MET A 126 3.15 -13.36 -14.31
N THR A 127 4.16 -13.19 -15.15
CA THR A 127 4.82 -14.29 -15.86
C THR A 127 5.83 -15.02 -14.97
N ASN A 128 6.56 -14.28 -14.12
CA ASN A 128 7.62 -14.85 -13.29
C ASN A 128 7.09 -15.65 -12.09
N TYR A 129 5.85 -15.41 -11.67
CA TYR A 129 5.26 -16.03 -10.48
C TYR A 129 3.86 -16.58 -10.78
N HIS A 130 3.64 -17.85 -10.39
CA HIS A 130 2.33 -18.48 -10.53
C HIS A 130 1.29 -17.88 -9.56
N HIS A 131 1.73 -17.44 -8.39
CA HIS A 131 0.85 -16.87 -7.36
C HIS A 131 1.27 -15.42 -7.08
N VAL A 132 0.39 -14.47 -7.38
CA VAL A 132 0.67 -13.03 -7.23
C VAL A 132 -0.41 -12.36 -6.39
N VAL A 133 0.01 -11.57 -5.40
CA VAL A 133 -0.89 -10.65 -4.68
C VAL A 133 -0.73 -9.25 -5.25
N VAL A 134 -1.85 -8.63 -5.63
CA VAL A 134 -1.88 -7.29 -6.23
C VAL A 134 -2.64 -6.34 -5.31
N LEU A 135 -1.98 -5.28 -4.88
CA LEU A 135 -2.63 -4.10 -4.31
C LEU A 135 -2.92 -3.13 -5.47
N ASP A 136 -4.14 -3.18 -6.01
CA ASP A 136 -4.62 -2.25 -7.02
C ASP A 136 -5.05 -0.95 -6.32
N VAL A 137 -4.48 0.17 -6.75
CA VAL A 137 -4.81 1.50 -6.22
C VAL A 137 -5.14 2.44 -7.36
N ASN A 138 -6.36 2.96 -7.35
CA ASN A 138 -6.87 3.87 -8.37
C ASN A 138 -6.51 5.30 -7.94
N ILE A 139 -5.50 5.89 -8.57
CA ILE A 139 -4.95 7.22 -8.19
C ILE A 139 -4.85 8.14 -9.41
N LEU A 140 -4.44 7.60 -10.55
CA LEU A 140 -4.04 8.41 -11.70
C LEU A 140 -5.24 9.09 -12.35
N GLN A 141 -5.18 10.40 -12.52
CA GLN A 141 -6.23 11.09 -13.24
C GLN A 141 -6.05 10.97 -14.76
N SER A 142 -7.15 10.75 -15.46
CA SER A 142 -7.13 10.67 -16.91
C SER A 142 -6.89 12.03 -17.55
N LYS A 143 -6.37 12.01 -18.78
CA LYS A 143 -6.19 13.21 -19.61
C LYS A 143 -7.47 13.99 -19.84
N GLN A 144 -8.63 13.32 -19.82
CA GLN A 144 -9.94 13.95 -20.00
C GLN A 144 -10.22 14.98 -18.91
N ILE A 145 -9.81 14.75 -17.66
CA ILE A 145 -10.01 15.72 -16.58
C ILE A 145 -9.28 17.03 -16.88
N THR A 146 -8.04 16.95 -17.36
CA THR A 146 -7.26 18.13 -17.77
C THR A 146 -7.91 18.82 -18.99
N GLN A 147 -8.46 18.06 -19.94
CA GLN A 147 -9.16 18.63 -21.09
C GLN A 147 -10.43 19.39 -20.68
N LYS A 148 -11.25 18.79 -19.81
CA LYS A 148 -12.45 19.40 -19.25
C LYS A 148 -12.13 20.70 -18.52
N PHE A 149 -11.08 20.70 -17.68
CA PHE A 149 -10.56 21.91 -17.05
C PHE A 149 -10.28 23.03 -18.06
N LEU A 150 -9.49 22.70 -19.08
CA LEU A 150 -9.08 23.65 -20.11
C LEU A 150 -10.25 24.16 -20.97
N GLN A 151 -11.39 23.48 -20.94
CA GLN A 151 -12.64 23.85 -21.58
C GLN A 151 -13.60 24.60 -20.65
N ASN A 152 -13.17 24.98 -19.44
CA ASN A 152 -13.99 25.61 -18.40
C ASN A 152 -15.16 24.73 -17.90
N GLU A 153 -15.09 23.42 -18.10
CA GLU A 153 -16.10 22.51 -17.56
C GLU A 153 -15.92 22.31 -16.05
N LYS A 154 -17.02 22.00 -15.35
CA LYS A 154 -16.97 21.61 -13.94
C LYS A 154 -16.28 20.26 -13.80
N ILE A 155 -15.33 20.18 -12.88
CA ILE A 155 -14.59 18.97 -12.55
C ILE A 155 -14.94 18.56 -11.13
N ASN A 156 -15.17 17.27 -10.91
CA ASN A 156 -15.25 16.73 -9.57
C ASN A 156 -13.86 16.67 -8.94
N SER A 157 -13.58 17.62 -8.05
CA SER A 157 -12.34 17.66 -7.27
C SER A 157 -12.34 16.69 -6.08
N SER A 158 -13.50 16.13 -5.70
CA SER A 158 -13.60 15.19 -4.58
C SER A 158 -13.03 13.84 -4.99
N PHE A 159 -11.98 13.36 -4.33
CA PHE A 159 -11.42 12.02 -4.50
C PHE A 159 -10.94 11.46 -3.16
N TRP A 160 -10.57 10.17 -3.11
CA TRP A 160 -10.31 9.51 -1.83
C TRP A 160 -9.15 10.13 -1.05
N TYR A 161 -8.13 10.71 -1.70
CA TYR A 161 -7.04 11.41 -1.01
C TYR A 161 -7.46 12.77 -0.42
N ASN A 162 -8.69 13.23 -0.66
CA ASN A 162 -9.32 14.37 0.01
C ASN A 162 -10.25 13.93 1.18
N ASN A 163 -10.29 12.62 1.47
CA ASN A 163 -11.14 12.04 2.50
C ASN A 163 -10.27 11.25 3.50
N ASP A 164 -10.14 11.76 4.72
CA ASP A 164 -9.28 11.19 5.75
C ASP A 164 -9.60 9.72 6.06
N ALA A 165 -10.88 9.33 6.03
CA ALA A 165 -11.26 7.94 6.29
C ALA A 165 -10.78 7.01 5.17
N LYS A 166 -10.94 7.41 3.90
CA LYS A 166 -10.45 6.60 2.77
C LYS A 166 -8.92 6.59 2.70
N ALA A 167 -8.27 7.71 3.01
CA ALA A 167 -6.81 7.77 3.10
C ALA A 167 -6.26 6.90 4.24
N SER A 168 -6.94 6.87 5.39
CA SER A 168 -6.61 5.98 6.51
C SER A 168 -6.74 4.50 6.13
N GLU A 169 -7.77 4.14 5.37
CA GLU A 169 -7.94 2.77 4.87
C GLU A 169 -6.81 2.36 3.93
N LEU A 170 -6.36 3.25 3.02
CA LEU A 170 -5.16 2.98 2.22
C LEU A 170 -3.93 2.76 3.07
N GLY A 171 -3.74 3.59 4.10
CA GLY A 171 -2.62 3.43 5.02
C GLY A 171 -2.62 2.06 5.71
N LYS A 172 -3.79 1.58 6.14
CA LYS A 172 -3.95 0.24 6.73
C LYS A 172 -3.64 -0.87 5.72
N GLN A 173 -4.20 -0.80 4.51
CA GLN A 173 -3.98 -1.81 3.47
C GLN A 173 -2.52 -1.84 3.02
N LYS A 174 -1.90 -0.67 2.82
CA LYS A 174 -0.47 -0.55 2.51
C LYS A 174 0.39 -1.21 3.59
N LYS A 175 0.10 -0.95 4.87
CA LYS A 175 0.84 -1.53 6.00
C LYS A 175 0.70 -3.05 6.05
N LEU A 176 -0.53 -3.57 5.88
CA LEU A 176 -0.78 -5.02 5.82
C LEU A 176 -0.01 -5.66 4.66
N PHE A 177 -0.09 -5.05 3.47
CA PHE A 177 0.61 -5.52 2.28
C PHE A 177 2.14 -5.54 2.47
N LYS A 178 2.71 -4.46 3.01
CA LYS A 178 4.14 -4.38 3.31
C LYS A 178 4.59 -5.47 4.28
N ASN A 179 3.90 -5.63 5.40
CA ASN A 179 4.24 -6.65 6.39
C ASN A 179 4.15 -8.07 5.82
N PHE A 180 3.13 -8.34 4.99
CA PHE A 180 2.96 -9.62 4.32
C PHE A 180 4.07 -9.87 3.30
N LEU A 181 4.42 -8.87 2.51
CA LEU A 181 5.55 -8.94 1.58
C LEU A 181 6.88 -9.23 2.29
N GLU A 182 7.18 -8.52 3.39
CA GLU A 182 8.40 -8.72 4.18
C GLU A 182 8.49 -10.13 4.77
N ALA A 183 7.36 -10.69 5.25
CA ALA A 183 7.29 -12.07 5.72
C ALA A 183 7.61 -13.11 4.62
N ASN A 184 7.45 -12.73 3.34
CA ASN A 184 7.61 -13.61 2.18
C ASN A 184 8.77 -13.19 1.26
N GLN A 185 9.63 -12.23 1.66
CA GLN A 185 10.65 -11.64 0.79
C GLN A 185 11.69 -12.64 0.26
N ASN A 186 11.92 -13.73 1.00
CA ASN A 186 12.86 -14.79 0.63
C ASN A 186 12.23 -15.90 -0.22
N SER A 187 10.92 -15.83 -0.49
CA SER A 187 10.22 -16.81 -1.30
C SER A 187 10.43 -16.53 -2.80
N ASN A 188 10.83 -17.56 -3.54
CA ASN A 188 10.81 -17.53 -5.00
C ASN A 188 9.47 -17.98 -5.61
N LYS A 189 8.47 -18.29 -4.77
CA LYS A 189 7.18 -18.84 -5.21
C LYS A 189 6.11 -17.78 -5.44
N PHE A 190 6.18 -16.67 -4.70
CA PHE A 190 5.13 -15.67 -4.64
C PHE A 190 5.62 -14.33 -5.18
N GLY A 191 4.80 -13.69 -6.01
CA GLY A 191 5.02 -12.34 -6.49
C GLY A 191 4.10 -11.32 -5.82
N TYR A 192 4.54 -10.07 -5.73
CA TYR A 192 3.80 -8.99 -5.10
C TYR A 192 3.84 -7.73 -5.96
N LEU A 193 2.68 -7.13 -6.22
CA LEU A 193 2.57 -5.97 -7.08
C LEU A 193 1.75 -4.88 -6.41
N ILE A 194 2.28 -3.66 -6.36
CA ILE A 194 1.43 -2.46 -6.26
C ILE A 194 1.12 -2.01 -7.68
N SER A 195 -0.16 -2.01 -8.03
CA SER A 195 -0.61 -1.54 -9.33
C SER A 195 -1.27 -0.19 -9.22
N ILE A 196 -0.75 0.76 -9.96
CA ILE A 196 -1.25 2.13 -10.01
C ILE A 196 -2.13 2.27 -11.26
N ASN A 197 -3.39 2.54 -11.04
CA ASN A 197 -4.42 2.53 -12.08
C ASN A 197 -5.08 3.91 -12.22
N LEU A 198 -5.84 4.08 -13.31
CA LEU A 198 -6.66 5.27 -13.48
C LEU A 198 -7.71 5.36 -12.37
N ARG A 199 -8.04 6.59 -11.99
CA ARG A 199 -9.07 6.92 -11.02
C ARG A 199 -10.38 6.22 -11.37
N ASP A 200 -10.88 5.49 -10.38
CA ASP A 200 -12.21 4.90 -10.28
C ASP A 200 -12.81 5.43 -8.97
N GLU A 201 -14.00 6.02 -9.04
CA GLU A 201 -14.64 6.65 -7.88
C GLU A 201 -15.28 5.63 -6.93
N ASP A 202 -15.62 4.44 -7.44
CA ASP A 202 -16.38 3.43 -6.72
C ASP A 202 -15.46 2.50 -5.91
N GLN A 203 -14.27 2.17 -6.44
CA GLN A 203 -13.32 1.28 -5.79
C GLN A 203 -11.91 1.89 -5.77
N PRO A 204 -11.54 2.69 -4.75
CA PRO A 204 -10.24 3.35 -4.74
C PRO A 204 -9.07 2.37 -4.54
N ILE A 205 -9.32 1.23 -3.90
CA ILE A 205 -8.32 0.28 -3.44
C ILE A 205 -8.93 -1.11 -3.51
N ARG A 206 -8.15 -2.08 -3.99
CA ARG A 206 -8.54 -3.49 -4.00
C ARG A 206 -7.31 -4.37 -3.83
N VAL A 207 -7.45 -5.46 -3.08
CA VAL A 207 -6.40 -6.47 -2.99
C VAL A 207 -6.87 -7.72 -3.72
N GLN A 208 -6.11 -8.15 -4.72
CA GLN A 208 -6.44 -9.30 -5.55
C GLN A 208 -5.40 -10.41 -5.37
N ALA A 209 -5.89 -11.64 -5.39
CA ALA A 209 -5.09 -12.83 -5.57
C ALA A 209 -5.14 -13.25 -7.05
N LYS A 210 -3.99 -13.55 -7.65
CA LYS A 210 -3.89 -13.97 -9.06
C LYS A 210 -3.14 -15.28 -9.22
N ARG A 211 -3.73 -16.19 -9.99
CA ARG A 211 -3.17 -17.51 -10.36
C ARG A 211 -2.80 -17.47 -11.83
N SER A 212 -1.51 -17.54 -12.15
CA SER A 212 -1.00 -17.46 -13.53
C SER A 212 -1.59 -16.27 -14.30
N GLY A 213 -1.63 -15.09 -13.65
CA GLY A 213 -2.19 -13.86 -14.21
C GLY A 213 -3.72 -13.72 -14.17
N VAL A 214 -4.47 -14.78 -13.87
CA VAL A 214 -5.94 -14.76 -13.76
C VAL A 214 -6.34 -14.37 -12.34
N ALA A 215 -7.19 -13.34 -12.22
CA ALA A 215 -7.70 -12.89 -10.92
C ALA A 215 -8.71 -13.88 -10.35
N ASP A 216 -8.66 -14.07 -9.03
CA ASP A 216 -9.68 -14.80 -8.29
C ASP A 216 -11.00 -14.01 -8.24
N SER A 217 -12.12 -14.70 -7.97
CA SER A 217 -13.44 -14.07 -7.93
C SER A 217 -13.65 -13.24 -6.66
N LEU A 218 -12.96 -13.59 -5.58
CA LEU A 218 -12.99 -12.91 -4.29
C LEU A 218 -11.77 -12.03 -4.08
N ASP A 219 -11.95 -10.98 -3.30
CA ASP A 219 -10.85 -10.13 -2.86
C ASP A 219 -9.97 -10.85 -1.85
N PHE A 220 -8.66 -10.67 -2.00
CA PHE A 220 -7.68 -11.28 -1.12
C PHE A 220 -7.65 -10.53 0.21
N ILE A 221 -7.97 -11.24 1.29
CA ILE A 221 -7.87 -10.69 2.65
C ILE A 221 -6.49 -11.03 3.17
N ILE A 222 -5.60 -10.03 3.22
CA ILE A 222 -4.23 -10.20 3.72
C ILE A 222 -4.29 -10.68 5.19
N PRO A 223 -3.63 -11.81 5.54
CA PRO A 223 -3.56 -12.27 6.92
C PRO A 223 -2.92 -11.22 7.83
N ASP A 224 -3.69 -10.76 8.81
CA ASP A 224 -3.21 -9.81 9.81
C ASP A 224 -2.68 -10.56 11.03
N VAL A 225 -1.51 -10.15 11.53
CA VAL A 225 -0.91 -10.69 12.77
C VAL A 225 -1.89 -10.62 13.95
N ARG A 226 -2.75 -9.59 13.99
CA ARG A 226 -3.77 -9.41 15.04
C ARG A 226 -4.84 -10.50 15.02
N GLN A 227 -5.01 -11.20 13.90
CA GLN A 227 -5.97 -12.30 13.76
C GLN A 227 -5.40 -13.66 14.17
N ILE A 228 -4.09 -13.78 14.40
CA ILE A 228 -3.46 -15.04 14.83
C ILE A 228 -3.90 -15.41 16.24
N GLY A 229 -4.11 -14.41 17.10
CA GLY A 229 -4.38 -14.62 18.52
C GLY A 229 -3.21 -15.27 19.25
N LYS A 230 -3.32 -15.38 20.58
CA LYS A 230 -2.32 -16.08 21.39
C LYS A 230 -2.68 -17.57 21.47
N PRO A 231 -1.80 -18.50 21.06
CA PRO A 231 -2.07 -19.93 21.19
C PRO A 231 -2.15 -20.30 22.68
N ARG A 232 -3.07 -21.20 23.03
CA ARG A 232 -3.23 -21.67 24.42
C ARG A 232 -2.55 -23.02 24.60
N VAL A 233 -1.60 -23.12 25.53
CA VAL A 233 -1.08 -24.41 25.96
C VAL A 233 -2.15 -25.12 26.81
N THR A 234 -2.57 -26.31 26.38
CA THR A 234 -3.65 -27.07 27.02
C THR A 234 -3.12 -28.25 27.82
N PHE A 235 -1.93 -28.75 27.49
CA PHE A 235 -1.30 -29.88 28.17
C PHE A 235 0.21 -29.86 27.99
N VAL A 236 0.94 -30.30 29.03
CA VAL A 236 2.40 -30.42 29.00
C VAL A 236 2.83 -31.75 29.62
N SER A 237 3.62 -32.51 28.87
CA SER A 237 4.28 -33.76 29.23
C SER A 237 5.79 -33.55 29.37
N TYR A 238 6.53 -34.63 29.58
CA TYR A 238 8.00 -34.65 29.59
C TYR A 238 8.61 -34.57 28.18
N ASP A 239 7.88 -34.99 27.14
CA ASP A 239 8.37 -35.14 25.76
C ASP A 239 7.48 -34.46 24.71
N HIS A 240 6.37 -33.85 25.15
CA HIS A 240 5.42 -33.21 24.25
C HIS A 240 4.57 -32.17 24.97
N PHE A 241 3.99 -31.25 24.20
CA PHE A 241 2.91 -30.38 24.69
C PHE A 241 1.79 -30.27 23.65
N LYS A 242 0.59 -29.92 24.13
CA LYS A 242 -0.57 -29.68 23.27
C LYS A 242 -0.93 -28.22 23.31
N ILE A 243 -1.26 -27.68 22.14
CA ILE A 243 -1.73 -26.31 21.99
C ILE A 243 -3.08 -26.28 21.28
N SER A 244 -3.85 -25.26 21.60
CA SER A 244 -5.12 -24.90 20.99
C SER A 244 -4.94 -23.61 20.20
N VAL A 245 -5.24 -23.64 18.91
CA VAL A 245 -5.15 -22.51 17.98
C VAL A 245 -6.52 -22.21 17.39
N THR A 246 -6.96 -20.95 17.45
CA THR A 246 -8.25 -20.52 16.90
C THR A 246 -8.11 -20.20 15.42
N LYS A 247 -9.06 -20.67 14.61
CA LYS A 247 -9.15 -20.35 13.18
C LYS A 247 -9.51 -18.86 13.00
N PRO A 248 -8.77 -18.10 12.18
CA PRO A 248 -9.10 -16.71 11.94
C PRO A 248 -10.37 -16.57 11.10
N ASN A 249 -11.06 -15.43 11.23
CA ASN A 249 -12.10 -15.02 10.30
C ASN A 249 -11.49 -14.50 8.99
N ASN A 250 -10.77 -15.38 8.29
CA ASN A 250 -10.14 -15.12 7.01
C ASN A 250 -10.13 -16.41 6.19
N THR A 251 -10.95 -16.46 5.14
CA THR A 251 -11.15 -17.65 4.30
C THR A 251 -9.91 -18.03 3.48
N TRP A 252 -8.97 -17.09 3.29
CA TRP A 252 -7.71 -17.34 2.58
C TRP A 252 -6.70 -18.10 3.43
N VAL A 253 -6.87 -18.11 4.75
CA VAL A 253 -6.01 -18.86 5.67
C VAL A 253 -6.51 -20.30 5.76
N THR A 254 -5.71 -21.22 5.22
CA THR A 254 -6.05 -22.65 5.16
C THR A 254 -5.26 -23.48 6.15
N HIS A 255 -4.04 -23.04 6.49
CA HIS A 255 -3.12 -23.74 7.36
C HIS A 255 -2.48 -22.77 8.35
N PHE A 256 -1.79 -23.33 9.34
CA PHE A 256 -0.88 -22.60 10.20
C PHE A 256 0.42 -23.40 10.39
N LEU A 257 1.50 -22.68 10.66
CA LEU A 257 2.77 -23.24 11.11
C LEU A 257 2.89 -23.05 12.62
N VAL A 258 3.41 -24.07 13.29
CA VAL A 258 3.97 -23.95 14.63
C VAL A 258 5.48 -23.94 14.47
N GLU A 259 6.08 -22.77 14.64
CA GLU A 259 7.54 -22.62 14.68
C GLU A 259 7.97 -22.67 16.14
N TYR A 260 8.90 -23.57 16.48
CA TYR A 260 9.37 -23.74 17.86
C TYR A 260 10.87 -24.04 17.91
N TRP A 261 11.49 -23.66 19.03
CA TRP A 261 12.92 -23.84 19.30
C TRP A 261 13.15 -23.99 20.82
N PRO A 262 14.15 -24.80 21.24
CA PRO A 262 14.52 -24.86 22.64
C PRO A 262 15.32 -23.61 23.04
N ILE A 263 15.25 -23.27 24.32
CA ILE A 263 16.08 -22.26 24.97
C ILE A 263 17.09 -23.01 25.86
N ILE A 264 18.37 -22.92 25.50
CA ILE A 264 19.48 -23.54 26.22
C ILE A 264 20.47 -22.43 26.58
N ASP A 265 20.82 -22.31 27.87
CA ASP A 265 21.73 -21.27 28.38
C ASP A 265 21.38 -19.85 27.88
N ASP A 266 20.10 -19.50 27.93
CA ASP A 266 19.53 -18.23 27.45
C ASP A 266 19.76 -17.93 25.95
N SER A 267 20.02 -18.97 25.13
CA SER A 267 20.21 -18.85 23.68
C SER A 267 19.16 -19.62 22.86
N GLU A 268 18.74 -19.04 21.72
CA GLU A 268 17.86 -19.68 20.73
C GLU A 268 18.67 -20.68 19.89
N GLU A 269 18.26 -21.94 19.96
CA GLU A 269 18.76 -23.05 19.16
C GLU A 269 18.07 -23.14 17.77
N SER A 270 18.37 -24.19 17.01
CA SER A 270 17.79 -24.38 15.68
C SER A 270 16.26 -24.44 15.68
N LYS A 271 15.64 -23.61 14.82
CA LYS A 271 14.19 -23.51 14.64
C LYS A 271 13.61 -24.68 13.87
N THR A 272 12.55 -25.29 14.40
CA THR A 272 11.74 -26.30 13.72
C THR A 272 10.37 -25.74 13.35
N SER A 273 9.80 -26.15 12.22
CA SER A 273 8.48 -25.70 11.75
C SER A 273 7.60 -26.88 11.39
N LEU A 274 6.40 -26.94 11.97
CA LEU A 274 5.39 -27.97 11.69
C LEU A 274 4.13 -27.34 11.09
N LYS A 275 3.64 -27.89 9.99
CA LYS A 275 2.47 -27.38 9.27
C LYS A 275 1.21 -28.18 9.61
N PHE A 276 0.14 -27.48 9.94
CA PHE A 276 -1.16 -28.05 10.27
C PHE A 276 -2.27 -27.38 9.46
N ALA A 277 -3.27 -28.14 9.04
CA ALA A 277 -4.48 -27.61 8.41
C ALA A 277 -5.48 -27.16 9.48
N PHE A 278 -6.20 -26.06 9.22
CA PHE A 278 -7.38 -25.75 10.02
C PHE A 278 -8.52 -26.71 9.66
N SER A 279 -9.14 -27.33 10.67
CA SER A 279 -10.36 -28.11 10.46
C SER A 279 -11.57 -27.20 10.22
N GLN A 280 -12.75 -27.79 10.05
CA GLN A 280 -14.02 -27.05 10.01
C GLN A 280 -14.40 -26.47 11.38
N GLN A 281 -13.75 -26.92 12.46
CA GLN A 281 -13.98 -26.39 13.81
C GLN A 281 -13.30 -25.02 13.97
N ASN A 282 -13.85 -24.19 14.85
CA ASN A 282 -13.28 -22.88 15.16
C ASN A 282 -11.92 -22.97 15.87
N THR A 283 -11.61 -24.12 16.48
CA THR A 283 -10.39 -24.32 17.26
C THR A 283 -9.75 -25.64 16.89
N GLN A 284 -8.44 -25.62 16.68
CA GLN A 284 -7.64 -26.79 16.37
C GLN A 284 -6.68 -27.10 17.52
N ASN A 285 -6.74 -28.32 18.03
CA ASN A 285 -5.75 -28.85 18.97
C ASN A 285 -4.67 -29.61 18.20
N VAL A 286 -3.41 -29.31 18.49
CA VAL A 286 -2.25 -30.00 17.91
C VAL A 286 -1.26 -30.39 18.99
N THR A 287 -0.49 -31.46 18.73
CA THR A 287 0.51 -31.98 19.67
C THR A 287 1.88 -31.81 19.04
N ILE A 288 2.81 -31.21 19.78
CA ILE A 288 4.23 -31.08 19.42
C ILE A 288 4.97 -32.13 20.23
N THR A 289 5.63 -33.08 19.56
CA THR A 289 6.22 -34.30 20.17
C THR A 289 7.73 -34.37 19.95
N ASN A 290 8.38 -35.39 20.52
CA ASN A 290 9.82 -35.63 20.43
C ASN A 290 10.66 -34.47 21.00
N LEU A 291 10.20 -33.91 22.12
CA LEU A 291 10.88 -32.84 22.83
C LEU A 291 11.78 -33.38 23.93
N ASN A 292 12.81 -32.62 24.28
CA ASN A 292 13.66 -32.92 25.42
C ASN A 292 12.89 -32.66 26.73
N HIS A 293 13.19 -33.46 27.76
CA HIS A 293 12.64 -33.28 29.10
C HIS A 293 13.26 -32.08 29.80
N LEU A 294 12.55 -31.51 30.77
CA LEU A 294 13.00 -30.36 31.56
C LEU A 294 13.57 -29.22 30.69
N THR A 295 13.02 -29.01 29.51
CA THR A 295 13.53 -28.05 28.53
C THR A 295 12.48 -27.00 28.25
N THR A 296 12.89 -25.74 28.31
CA THR A 296 12.04 -24.61 27.91
C THR A 296 12.06 -24.47 26.40
N TYR A 297 10.88 -24.43 25.81
CA TYR A 297 10.66 -24.15 24.40
C TYR A 297 9.94 -22.83 24.25
N GLU A 298 10.37 -22.06 23.27
CA GLU A 298 9.59 -20.96 22.74
C GLU A 298 8.96 -21.39 21.42
N PHE A 299 7.75 -20.92 21.18
CA PHE A 299 7.06 -21.17 19.93
C PHE A 299 6.14 -20.01 19.54
N ARG A 300 5.79 -19.96 18.26
CA ARG A 300 4.86 -18.99 17.70
C ARG A 300 4.03 -19.60 16.58
N ILE A 301 2.93 -18.93 16.25
CA ILE A 301 2.03 -19.32 15.17
C ILE A 301 2.23 -18.38 13.97
N VAL A 302 2.18 -18.97 12.77
CA VAL A 302 2.16 -18.24 11.50
C VAL A 302 1.00 -18.76 10.66
N HIS A 303 0.16 -17.87 10.13
CA HIS A 303 -0.91 -18.26 9.21
C HIS A 303 -0.36 -18.49 7.81
N VAL A 304 -0.95 -19.46 7.11
CA VAL A 304 -0.53 -19.86 5.77
C VAL A 304 -1.71 -19.75 4.82
N THR A 305 -1.48 -19.03 3.73
CA THR A 305 -2.35 -18.96 2.57
C THR A 305 -1.68 -19.63 1.38
N GLU A 306 -2.39 -19.77 0.27
CA GLU A 306 -1.78 -20.20 -0.98
C GLU A 306 -0.83 -19.15 -1.58
N PHE A 307 -0.91 -17.90 -1.14
CA PHE A 307 -0.16 -16.76 -1.68
C PHE A 307 0.99 -16.28 -0.77
N GLY A 308 1.25 -17.02 0.32
CA GLY A 308 2.29 -16.67 1.29
C GLY A 308 1.88 -16.91 2.73
N ILE A 309 2.81 -16.60 3.63
CA ILE A 309 2.66 -16.68 5.09
C ILE A 309 2.43 -15.31 5.71
N SER A 310 1.71 -15.26 6.84
CA SER A 310 1.56 -14.02 7.61
C SER A 310 2.87 -13.58 8.27
N PRO A 311 2.93 -12.36 8.82
CA PRO A 311 3.92 -12.02 9.83
C PRO A 311 3.86 -12.97 11.03
N ASN A 312 4.93 -12.98 11.81
CA ASN A 312 5.09 -13.83 12.99
C ASN A 312 4.11 -13.42 14.10
N GLY A 313 3.42 -14.41 14.67
CA GLY A 313 2.61 -14.23 15.88
C GLY A 313 3.44 -14.02 17.14
N GLU A 314 2.74 -13.85 18.27
CA GLU A 314 3.37 -13.72 19.60
C GLU A 314 4.15 -15.00 19.96
N ILE A 315 5.30 -14.81 20.63
CA ILE A 315 6.09 -15.91 21.18
C ILE A 315 5.48 -16.34 22.52
N VAL A 316 5.33 -17.66 22.68
CA VAL A 316 4.85 -18.30 23.90
C VAL A 316 5.90 -19.28 24.40
N SER A 317 6.16 -19.27 25.70
CA SER A 317 7.10 -20.18 26.34
C SER A 317 6.39 -21.31 27.05
N VAL A 318 6.97 -22.51 27.00
CA VAL A 318 6.49 -23.72 27.69
C VAL A 318 7.67 -24.60 28.09
N THR A 319 7.69 -25.08 29.33
CA THR A 319 8.73 -25.98 29.84
C THR A 319 8.20 -27.39 29.97
N THR A 320 8.84 -28.35 29.31
CA THR A 320 8.50 -29.78 29.43
C THR A 320 8.80 -30.29 30.84
N LYS A 321 8.07 -31.32 31.26
CA LYS A 321 8.22 -31.90 32.61
C LYS A 321 9.49 -32.75 32.73
N PRO A 322 9.97 -33.01 33.96
CA PRO A 322 10.94 -34.07 34.21
C PRO A 322 10.40 -35.43 33.73
N SER A 323 11.30 -36.31 33.27
CA SER A 323 10.95 -37.66 32.80
C SER A 323 10.72 -38.69 33.91
N SER A 324 10.97 -38.33 35.18
CA SER A 324 10.85 -39.23 36.33
C SER A 324 10.11 -38.57 37.50
N GLU A 325 9.45 -39.38 38.32
CA GLU A 325 8.83 -38.94 39.58
C GLU A 325 9.88 -38.45 40.59
N PRO A 326 9.52 -37.56 41.53
CA PRO A 326 10.45 -37.06 42.54
C PRO A 326 10.95 -38.21 43.43
N THR A 327 12.26 -38.45 43.43
CA THR A 327 12.87 -39.57 44.18
C THR A 327 13.02 -39.30 45.69
N MET A 328 12.63 -38.11 46.18
CA MET A 328 12.91 -37.63 47.55
C MET A 328 11.66 -37.09 48.26
N LEU A 329 10.64 -37.94 48.45
CA LEU A 329 9.58 -37.67 49.43
C LEU A 329 9.98 -38.27 50.79
N LYS A 330 10.51 -37.45 51.70
CA LYS A 330 10.65 -37.85 53.12
C LYS A 330 9.43 -37.38 53.89
N PHE A 331 8.58 -38.32 54.31
CA PHE A 331 7.54 -38.06 55.31
C PHE A 331 8.23 -37.75 56.65
N GLN A 332 8.04 -36.55 57.19
CA GLN A 332 8.26 -36.31 58.61
C GLN A 332 6.97 -36.68 59.35
N SER A 333 6.97 -37.83 60.02
CA SER A 333 6.00 -38.12 61.07
C SER A 333 6.32 -37.22 62.26
N SER A 334 5.44 -36.27 62.55
CA SER A 334 5.42 -35.59 63.84
C SER A 334 4.98 -36.60 64.89
N GLU A 335 5.94 -37.13 65.66
CA GLU A 335 5.65 -37.83 66.90
C GLU A 335 5.17 -36.80 67.94
N SER A 336 4.00 -37.11 68.52
CA SER A 336 3.26 -36.37 69.54
C SER A 336 3.78 -36.60 70.95
#